data_AF-A0AAW0GSM0-F1
#
_entry.id   AF-A0AAW0GSM0-F1
#
_cell.length_a   1.000
_cell.length_b   1.000
_cell.length_c   1.000
_cell.angle_alpha   90.00
_cell.angle_beta   90.00
_cell.angle_gamma   90.00
#
_symmetry.space_group_name_H-M   'P 1'
#
loop_
_entity.id
_entity.type
_entity.pdbx_description
1 polymer ?
#
loop_
_entity_poly.entity_id
_entity_poly.type
_entity_poly.pdbx_seq_one_letter_code
_entity_poly.pdbx_strand_id
1 'polypeptide(L)'
;MYFSPLSVIFTSSFVVSTLAATYQLSDNHVGTDFLSTFVHEAIPDPTHGRVNYVDQATALAQNLTFASGNTLIMRADSKTTLSASGPGRNSVRIHSNKKYTTHVSVFDIRHMPQGCGTWPAAWEVGDDWPNQGEVDIA
;
A
#
# COMPACT_ATOMS: atom_id res chain seq x y z
N MET A 1 48.56 60.75 -17.63
CA MET A 1 48.33 59.59 -16.74
C MET A 1 46.91 59.11 -16.98
N TYR A 2 46.75 57.92 -17.58
CA TYR A 2 45.45 57.35 -17.94
C TYR A 2 44.85 56.64 -16.72
N PHE A 3 43.65 57.03 -16.30
CA PHE A 3 42.87 56.31 -15.29
C PHE A 3 41.98 55.28 -15.99
N SER A 4 42.19 54.00 -15.70
CA SER A 4 41.32 52.89 -16.13
C SER A 4 40.17 52.75 -15.12
N PRO A 5 38.90 52.69 -15.55
CA PRO A 5 37.81 52.41 -14.63
C PRO A 5 37.75 50.90 -14.35
N LEU A 6 37.79 50.52 -13.07
CA LEU A 6 37.47 49.16 -12.65
C LEU A 6 35.99 48.89 -12.91
N SER A 7 35.67 48.01 -13.86
CA SER A 7 34.33 47.44 -14.00
C SER A 7 34.06 46.45 -12.86
N VAL A 8 33.14 46.80 -11.97
CA VAL A 8 32.60 45.89 -10.95
C VAL A 8 31.48 45.07 -11.60
N ILE A 9 31.72 43.78 -11.82
CA ILE A 9 30.68 42.85 -12.30
C ILE A 9 29.88 42.39 -11.09
N PHE A 10 28.63 42.83 -10.99
CA PHE A 10 27.66 42.32 -10.01
C PHE A 10 27.05 41.02 -10.55
N THR A 11 27.54 39.87 -10.08
CA THR A 11 26.90 38.57 -10.36
C THR A 11 25.66 38.43 -9.49
N SER A 12 24.48 38.73 -10.04
CA SER A 12 23.19 38.44 -9.42
C SER A 12 23.00 36.92 -9.32
N SER A 13 23.12 36.38 -8.11
CA SER A 13 22.77 34.97 -7.86
C SER A 13 21.26 34.84 -7.83
N PHE A 14 20.67 34.32 -8.90
CA PHE A 14 19.27 33.92 -8.89
C PHE A 14 19.13 32.69 -7.98
N VAL A 15 18.56 32.89 -6.79
CA VAL A 15 18.12 31.78 -5.95
C VAL A 15 16.91 31.17 -6.66
N VAL A 16 17.09 30.01 -7.29
CA VAL A 16 15.97 29.25 -7.85
C VAL A 16 15.19 28.70 -6.65
N SER A 17 14.08 29.34 -6.31
CA SER A 17 13.13 28.82 -5.33
C SER A 17 12.52 27.53 -5.91
N THR A 18 13.01 26.38 -5.48
CA THR A 18 12.35 25.11 -5.76
C THR A 18 11.03 25.09 -4.99
N LEU A 19 9.90 25.06 -5.69
CA LEU A 19 8.60 24.80 -5.09
C LEU A 19 8.56 23.32 -4.66
N ALA A 20 8.90 23.05 -3.41
CA ALA A 20 8.69 21.75 -2.79
C ALA A 20 7.31 21.72 -2.14
N ALA A 21 6.45 20.78 -2.55
CA ALA A 21 5.22 20.51 -1.81
C ALA A 21 5.60 19.90 -0.45
N THR A 22 5.06 20.47 0.63
CA THR A 22 5.16 19.88 1.96
C THR A 22 3.93 19.02 2.20
N TYR A 23 4.15 17.77 2.58
CA TYR A 23 3.07 16.85 2.94
C TYR A 23 2.83 16.89 4.45
N GLN A 24 1.59 16.69 4.86
CA GLN A 24 1.17 16.55 6.25
C GLN A 24 0.47 15.22 6.42
N LEU A 25 0.51 14.67 7.64
CA LEU A 25 -0.14 13.39 7.95
C LEU A 25 -1.65 13.52 7.74
N SER A 26 -2.21 12.74 6.82
CA SER A 26 -3.67 12.70 6.62
C SER A 26 -4.33 11.56 7.37
N ASP A 27 -3.74 10.36 7.36
CA ASP A 27 -4.26 9.18 8.03
C ASP A 27 -3.09 8.41 8.65
N ASN A 28 -3.36 7.73 9.77
CA ASN A 28 -2.40 6.85 10.43
C ASN A 28 -3.15 5.58 10.83
N HIS A 29 -2.81 4.45 10.21
CA HIS A 29 -3.49 3.17 10.45
C HIS A 29 -2.57 2.24 11.22
N VAL A 30 -2.94 1.94 12.47
CA VAL A 30 -2.14 1.10 13.35
C VAL A 30 -3.01 0.05 14.05
N GLY A 31 -2.57 -1.21 14.04
CA GLY A 31 -3.25 -2.27 14.77
C GLY A 31 -4.71 -2.43 14.35
N THR A 32 -5.62 -2.19 15.29
CA THR A 32 -7.07 -2.37 15.08
C THR A 32 -7.71 -1.37 14.13
N ASP A 33 -7.04 -0.26 13.80
CA ASP A 33 -7.59 0.74 12.86
C ASP A 33 -7.92 0.11 11.50
N PHE A 34 -7.09 -0.85 11.05
CA PHE A 34 -7.31 -1.57 9.80
C PHE A 34 -8.63 -2.34 9.74
N LEU A 35 -9.27 -2.64 10.88
CA LEU A 35 -10.56 -3.33 10.91
C LEU A 35 -11.75 -2.41 10.63
N SER A 36 -11.53 -1.09 10.61
CA SER A 36 -12.57 -0.09 10.35
C SER A 36 -12.23 0.85 9.20
N THR A 37 -10.95 1.04 8.87
CA THR A 37 -10.50 1.91 7.76
C THR A 37 -10.27 1.16 6.45
N PHE A 38 -10.27 -0.17 6.47
CA PHE A 38 -10.21 -1.04 5.31
C PHE A 38 -11.38 -2.03 5.32
N VAL A 39 -11.74 -2.53 4.13
CA VAL A 39 -12.69 -3.62 3.95
C VAL A 39 -11.95 -4.89 3.48
N HIS A 40 -12.37 -6.05 3.98
CA HIS A 40 -11.92 -7.34 3.46
C HIS A 40 -12.77 -7.71 2.22
N GLU A 41 -12.13 -7.82 1.06
CA GLU A 41 -12.79 -8.10 -0.20
C GLU A 41 -12.98 -9.62 -0.39
N ALA A 42 -14.16 -10.13 -0.03
CA ALA A 42 -14.55 -11.51 -0.28
C ALA A 42 -15.01 -11.72 -1.73
N ILE A 43 -14.08 -11.57 -2.67
CA ILE A 43 -14.33 -11.62 -4.12
C ILE A 43 -13.58 -12.79 -4.77
N PRO A 44 -14.03 -13.27 -5.94
CA PRO A 44 -13.16 -14.05 -6.82
C PRO A 44 -11.91 -13.25 -7.14
N ASP A 45 -10.76 -13.92 -7.14
CA ASP A 45 -9.49 -13.26 -7.42
C ASP A 45 -9.45 -12.75 -8.87
N PRO A 46 -9.32 -11.42 -9.10
CA PRO A 46 -9.21 -10.85 -10.44
C PRO A 46 -8.01 -11.37 -11.24
N THR A 47 -6.97 -11.85 -10.54
CA THR A 47 -5.77 -12.44 -11.16
C THR A 47 -5.87 -13.96 -11.34
N HIS A 48 -7.01 -14.56 -10.99
CA HIS A 48 -7.32 -15.98 -11.17
C HIS A 48 -6.39 -16.94 -10.41
N GLY A 49 -5.86 -16.53 -9.25
CA GLY A 49 -5.01 -17.34 -8.40
C GLY A 49 -5.75 -18.47 -7.67
N ARG A 50 -4.97 -19.40 -7.09
CA ARG A 50 -5.49 -20.51 -6.26
C ARG A 50 -5.79 -20.05 -4.84
N VAL A 51 -6.64 -19.04 -4.71
CA VAL A 51 -6.98 -18.37 -3.45
C VAL A 51 -8.50 -18.39 -3.20
N ASN A 52 -8.88 -18.31 -1.94
CA ASN A 52 -10.24 -17.99 -1.52
C ASN A 52 -10.16 -16.78 -0.59
N TYR A 53 -10.49 -15.59 -1.09
CA TYR A 53 -10.53 -14.40 -0.25
C TYR A 53 -11.76 -14.44 0.64
N VAL A 54 -11.55 -14.34 1.96
CA VAL A 54 -12.62 -14.41 2.95
C VAL A 54 -12.95 -13.02 3.51
N ASP A 55 -14.18 -12.87 4.02
CA ASP A 55 -14.60 -11.65 4.68
C ASP A 55 -13.90 -11.42 6.03
N GLN A 56 -14.10 -10.23 6.61
CA GLN A 56 -13.44 -9.84 7.87
C GLN A 56 -13.83 -10.75 9.04
N ALA A 57 -15.11 -11.15 9.14
CA ALA A 57 -15.58 -11.99 10.23
C ALA A 57 -14.90 -13.38 10.19
N THR A 58 -14.83 -13.98 9.01
CA THR A 58 -14.17 -15.26 8.76
C THR A 58 -12.66 -15.15 8.96
N ALA A 59 -12.04 -14.07 8.46
CA ALA A 59 -10.61 -13.82 8.64
C ALA A 59 -10.23 -13.71 10.12
N LEU A 60 -11.01 -13.00 10.93
CA LEU A 60 -10.78 -12.87 12.37
C LEU A 60 -11.01 -14.21 13.08
N ALA A 61 -12.12 -14.90 12.78
CA ALA A 61 -12.45 -16.19 13.39
C ALA A 61 -11.41 -17.29 13.09
N GLN A 62 -10.85 -17.28 11.88
CA GLN A 62 -9.79 -18.21 11.46
C GLN A 62 -8.38 -17.70 11.77
N ASN A 63 -8.25 -16.51 12.39
CA ASN A 63 -6.98 -15.84 12.67
C ASN A 63 -6.10 -15.67 11.41
N LEU A 64 -6.72 -15.36 10.27
CA LEU A 64 -6.06 -14.95 9.03
C LEU A 64 -5.73 -13.45 9.05
N THR A 65 -6.58 -12.66 9.73
CA THR A 65 -6.28 -11.28 10.12
C THR A 65 -6.14 -11.22 11.63
N PHE A 66 -5.03 -10.67 12.10
CA PHE A 66 -4.80 -10.37 13.51
C PHE A 66 -4.37 -8.91 13.64
N ALA A 67 -5.10 -8.15 14.44
CA ALA A 67 -4.85 -6.73 14.64
C ALA A 67 -4.86 -6.41 16.14
N SER A 68 -3.73 -5.99 16.68
CA SER A 68 -3.60 -5.64 18.10
C SER A 68 -2.36 -4.78 18.36
N GLY A 69 -2.46 -3.84 19.31
CA GLY A 69 -1.37 -2.92 19.63
C GLY A 69 -0.89 -2.17 18.39
N ASN A 70 0.41 -2.26 18.09
CA ASN A 70 1.04 -1.64 16.91
C ASN A 70 1.26 -2.61 15.73
N THR A 71 0.46 -3.67 15.66
CA THR A 71 0.71 -4.78 14.74
C THR A 71 -0.58 -5.20 14.03
N LEU A 72 -0.50 -5.18 12.71
CA LEU A 72 -1.39 -5.93 11.82
C LEU A 72 -0.62 -7.14 11.29
N ILE A 73 -1.27 -8.31 11.27
CA ILE A 73 -0.80 -9.48 10.56
C ILE A 73 -1.91 -9.98 9.66
N MET A 74 -1.59 -10.07 8.37
CA MET A 74 -2.39 -10.73 7.35
C MET A 74 -1.66 -12.00 6.93
N ARG A 75 -2.33 -13.15 6.96
CA ARG A 75 -1.71 -14.45 6.68
C ARG A 75 -2.65 -15.36 5.90
N ALA A 76 -2.06 -16.23 5.08
CA ALA A 76 -2.79 -17.33 4.46
C ALA A 76 -3.02 -18.48 5.46
N ASP A 77 -4.03 -19.30 5.19
CA ASP A 77 -4.22 -20.57 5.89
C ASP A 77 -3.01 -21.48 5.65
N SER A 78 -2.34 -21.87 6.73
CA SER A 78 -1.15 -22.75 6.73
C SER A 78 -1.42 -24.14 7.29
N LYS A 79 -2.67 -24.48 7.60
CA LYS A 79 -3.06 -25.72 8.29
C LYS A 79 -3.81 -26.68 7.38
N THR A 80 -4.63 -26.17 6.47
CA THR A 80 -5.51 -27.00 5.67
C THR A 80 -4.78 -27.60 4.46
N THR A 81 -4.95 -28.92 4.29
CA THR A 81 -4.65 -29.60 3.02
C THR A 81 -5.87 -29.46 2.10
N LEU A 82 -5.68 -28.82 0.95
CA LEU A 82 -6.78 -28.53 0.03
C LEU A 82 -7.12 -29.75 -0.84
N SER A 83 -8.39 -29.90 -1.17
CA SER A 83 -8.80 -30.78 -2.27
C SER A 83 -8.55 -30.10 -3.62
N ALA A 84 -8.24 -30.89 -4.65
CA ALA A 84 -7.98 -30.37 -5.99
C ALA A 84 -9.22 -29.70 -6.61
N SER A 85 -10.42 -30.21 -6.31
CA SER A 85 -11.70 -29.70 -6.80
C SER A 85 -12.34 -28.64 -5.90
N GLY A 86 -11.79 -28.39 -4.72
CA GLY A 86 -12.32 -27.41 -3.77
C GLY A 86 -11.91 -25.97 -4.09
N PRO A 87 -12.21 -25.01 -3.20
CA PRO A 87 -11.72 -23.64 -3.30
C PRO A 87 -10.20 -23.54 -3.15
N GLY A 88 -9.65 -22.37 -3.46
CA GLY A 88 -8.25 -22.04 -3.19
C GLY A 88 -7.93 -21.93 -1.69
N ARG A 89 -6.67 -21.63 -1.37
CA ARG A 89 -6.23 -21.44 0.01
C ARG A 89 -6.89 -20.18 0.59
N ASN A 90 -7.47 -20.26 1.79
CA ASN A 90 -8.02 -19.07 2.44
C ASN A 90 -6.92 -18.03 2.65
N SER A 91 -7.21 -16.80 2.26
CA SER A 91 -6.34 -15.64 2.44
C SER A 91 -7.19 -14.39 2.58
N VAL A 92 -6.55 -13.24 2.73
CA VAL A 92 -7.22 -11.94 2.85
C VAL A 92 -6.68 -10.97 1.83
N ARG A 93 -7.59 -10.16 1.29
CA ARG A 93 -7.33 -8.98 0.48
C ARG A 93 -8.09 -7.84 1.15
N ILE A 94 -7.38 -6.79 1.54
CA ILE A 94 -8.00 -5.62 2.16
C ILE A 94 -7.84 -4.40 1.24
N HIS A 95 -8.85 -3.54 1.25
CA HIS A 95 -8.91 -2.34 0.42
C HIS A 95 -9.31 -1.14 1.28
N SER A 96 -8.60 -0.02 1.18
CA SER A 96 -8.89 1.17 1.97
C SER A 96 -10.26 1.73 1.66
N ASN A 97 -10.99 2.16 2.68
CA ASN A 97 -12.28 2.83 2.49
C ASN A 97 -12.10 4.22 1.87
N LYS A 98 -10.98 4.88 2.19
CA LYS A 98 -10.61 6.18 1.64
C LYS A 98 -9.78 6.01 0.36
N LYS A 99 -9.96 6.96 -0.56
CA LYS A 99 -9.23 7.06 -1.82
C LYS A 99 -8.32 8.27 -1.80
N TYR A 100 -7.22 8.17 -2.54
CA TYR A 100 -6.20 9.19 -2.59
C TYR A 100 -5.85 9.53 -4.03
N THR A 101 -5.51 10.79 -4.28
CA THR A 101 -5.00 11.24 -5.58
C THR A 101 -3.54 11.65 -5.42
N THR A 102 -3.25 12.93 -5.25
CA THR A 102 -1.90 13.39 -4.89
C THR A 102 -1.66 13.16 -3.40
N HIS A 103 -0.82 12.18 -3.07
CA HIS A 103 -0.51 11.82 -1.69
C HIS A 103 0.86 11.14 -1.57
N VAL A 104 1.23 10.79 -0.35
CA VAL A 104 2.39 9.96 -0.03
C VAL A 104 1.90 8.83 0.88
N SER A 105 2.13 7.59 0.47
CA SER A 105 1.89 6.39 1.27
C SER A 105 3.20 5.87 1.85
N VAL A 106 3.21 5.55 3.14
CA VAL A 106 4.37 4.97 3.84
C VAL A 106 3.94 3.68 4.52
N PHE A 107 4.60 2.57 4.15
CA PHE A 107 4.36 1.27 4.73
C PHE A 107 5.57 0.86 5.58
N ASP A 108 5.38 0.77 6.90
CA ASP A 108 6.36 0.18 7.82
C ASP A 108 6.10 -1.32 7.95
N ILE A 109 6.77 -2.12 7.11
CA ILE A 109 6.54 -3.56 6.96
C ILE A 109 7.67 -4.35 7.64
N ARG A 110 7.33 -5.06 8.73
CA ARG A 110 8.28 -5.92 9.44
C ARG A 110 8.54 -7.27 8.76
N HIS A 111 7.55 -7.77 8.01
CA HIS A 111 7.61 -9.07 7.34
C HIS A 111 6.61 -9.12 6.18
N MET A 112 7.00 -9.72 5.06
CA MET A 112 6.13 -9.99 3.90
C MET A 112 5.94 -11.49 3.67
N PRO A 113 4.82 -11.93 3.06
CA PRO A 113 4.63 -13.35 2.74
C PRO A 113 5.77 -13.93 1.88
N GLN A 114 6.14 -15.17 2.18
CA GLN A 114 7.18 -15.91 1.46
C GLN A 114 6.77 -17.38 1.30
N GLY A 115 7.23 -18.01 0.21
CA GLY A 115 6.99 -19.42 -0.09
C GLY A 115 6.68 -19.67 -1.57
N CYS A 116 6.88 -20.90 -2.04
CA CYS A 116 6.54 -21.22 -3.42
C CYS A 116 5.04 -21.03 -3.68
N GLY A 117 4.70 -20.35 -4.79
CA GLY A 117 3.33 -20.07 -5.19
C GLY A 117 2.66 -18.91 -4.47
N THR A 118 3.34 -18.22 -3.53
CA THR A 118 2.82 -16.99 -2.95
C THR A 118 3.03 -15.81 -3.90
N TRP A 119 2.03 -14.95 -4.02
CA TRP A 119 2.11 -13.66 -4.73
C TRP A 119 1.53 -12.58 -3.83
N PRO A 120 2.33 -11.99 -2.90
CA PRO A 120 1.89 -10.86 -2.11
C PRO A 120 1.91 -9.56 -2.94
N ALA A 121 1.07 -8.59 -2.56
CA ALA A 121 1.09 -7.26 -3.14
C ALA A 121 0.68 -6.20 -2.10
N ALA A 122 1.40 -5.09 -2.06
CA ALA A 122 0.94 -3.80 -1.56
C ALA A 122 0.91 -2.82 -2.74
N TRP A 123 -0.26 -2.28 -3.06
CA TRP A 123 -0.49 -1.59 -4.32
C TRP A 123 -1.69 -0.63 -4.20
N GLU A 124 -1.80 0.29 -5.15
CA GLU A 124 -2.90 1.24 -5.26
C GLU A 124 -3.52 1.16 -6.65
N VAL A 125 -4.84 1.34 -6.74
CA VAL A 125 -5.59 1.22 -8.00
C VAL A 125 -6.75 2.19 -8.07
N GLY A 126 -7.00 2.70 -9.27
CA GLY A 126 -8.18 3.51 -9.55
C GLY A 126 -9.46 2.68 -9.69
N ASP A 127 -10.62 3.32 -9.60
CA ASP A 127 -11.93 2.64 -9.65
C ASP A 127 -12.23 2.02 -11.02
N ASP A 128 -11.74 2.65 -12.08
CA ASP A 128 -11.93 2.22 -13.47
C ASP A 128 -10.61 1.70 -14.02
N TRP A 129 -10.31 0.44 -13.73
CA TRP A 129 -9.11 -0.22 -14.21
C TRP A 129 -9.28 -0.66 -15.69
N PRO A 130 -8.27 -0.44 -16.56
CA PRO A 130 -6.95 0.17 -16.28
C PRO A 130 -6.89 1.69 -16.49
N ASN A 131 -8.01 2.34 -16.83
CA ASN A 131 -8.06 3.74 -17.26
C ASN A 131 -7.62 4.76 -16.20
N GLN A 132 -7.76 4.42 -14.91
CA GLN A 132 -7.35 5.25 -13.79
C GLN A 132 -6.00 4.83 -13.17
N GLY A 133 -5.32 3.88 -13.80
CA GLY A 133 -3.98 3.45 -13.40
C GLY A 133 -3.96 2.49 -12.21
N GLU A 134 -2.76 1.94 -12.02
CA GLU A 134 -2.38 0.99 -10.99
C GLU A 134 -0.90 1.22 -10.67
N VAL A 135 -0.52 1.14 -9.40
CA VAL A 135 0.88 1.17 -8.97
C VAL A 135 1.17 0.05 -7.98
N ASP A 136 2.04 -0.87 -8.40
CA ASP A 136 2.53 -1.98 -7.58
C ASP A 136 3.77 -1.53 -6.80
N ILE A 137 3.70 -1.50 -5.47
CA ILE A 137 4.76 -0.96 -4.61
C ILE A 137 5.68 -2.07 -4.09
N ALA A 138 5.11 -3.21 -3.66
CA ALA A 138 5.84 -4.34 -3.11
C ALA A 138 5.09 -5.66 -3.33
#